data_AF-A0A1V4TAJ4-F1
#
_entry.id   AF-A0A1V4TAJ4-F1
#
_cell.length_a   1.000
_cell.length_b   1.000
_cell.length_c   1.000
_cell.angle_alpha   90.00
_cell.angle_beta   90.00
_cell.angle_gamma   90.00
#
_symmetry.space_group_name_H-M   'P 1'
#
loop_
_entity.id
_entity.type
_entity.pdbx_description
1 polymer ?
#
loop_
_entity_poly.entity_id
_entity_poly.type
_entity_poly.pdbx_seq_one_letter_code
_entity_poly.pdbx_strand_id
1 'polypeptide(L)'
;MPDYQGDANHEEVFEFDCPECGAHIVGEAAKCPKCGTEFVIEEVPVIECPSCGESVPAESSSCPSCGKPLVEEGDEELRKEFPMLVAEVKPLLIISQDHGVEVGEGRRLIDKAIRAGKQRDLATAVQMVKEARSSIRAALEASLDSEEEGLEKLGEVVARSGSDPAEVLDALADLRSLRRDGDMEGALGAAAKGRKAAERSSGKYIEANEMYEALSRLIEVCDHFYLDIREARRMLREANDAGDQGDWGMMGIVARKGREQLMQGLPEAARSEMRKAKNQLLDAKADGKDVRTMVKILKDAGVAMNRGKPDEALDLLLDFKEELKNV
;
A
#
# COMPACT_ATOMS: atom_id res chain seq x y z
N MET A 1 -82.68 -29.51 -22.40
CA MET A 1 -81.55 -28.96 -21.62
C MET A 1 -80.29 -29.70 -22.05
N PRO A 2 -79.14 -29.03 -22.11
CA PRO A 2 -77.97 -29.42 -22.89
C PRO A 2 -76.90 -30.15 -22.07
N ASP A 3 -76.18 -31.02 -22.76
CA ASP A 3 -74.87 -31.55 -22.42
C ASP A 3 -73.81 -30.43 -22.48
N TYR A 4 -72.94 -30.34 -21.47
CA TYR A 4 -71.74 -29.51 -21.47
C TYR A 4 -70.54 -30.46 -21.50
N GLN A 5 -69.86 -30.55 -22.65
CA GLN A 5 -68.54 -31.17 -22.79
C GLN A 5 -67.47 -30.10 -22.55
N GLY A 6 -66.50 -30.43 -21.70
CA GLY A 6 -65.45 -29.53 -21.23
C GLY A 6 -64.40 -29.20 -22.29
N ASP A 7 -63.91 -27.97 -22.22
CA ASP A 7 -62.88 -27.41 -23.08
C ASP A 7 -61.53 -28.12 -22.92
N ALA A 8 -60.89 -28.31 -24.08
CA ALA A 8 -59.63 -28.98 -24.27
C ALA A 8 -58.46 -28.20 -23.63
N ASN A 9 -57.70 -28.87 -22.78
CA ASN A 9 -56.39 -28.41 -22.32
C ASN A 9 -55.38 -28.71 -23.46
N HIS A 10 -54.99 -27.69 -24.21
CA HIS A 10 -53.99 -27.81 -25.27
C HIS A 10 -52.61 -27.77 -24.59
N GLU A 11 -52.06 -28.93 -24.21
CA GLU A 11 -50.64 -29.03 -23.81
C GLU A 11 -49.78 -28.73 -25.05
N GLU A 12 -49.11 -27.58 -25.07
CA GLU A 12 -48.15 -27.25 -26.11
C GLU A 12 -46.95 -28.20 -26.01
N VAL A 13 -46.89 -29.16 -26.94
CA VAL A 13 -45.79 -30.11 -27.05
C VAL A 13 -44.56 -29.35 -27.59
N PHE A 14 -43.55 -29.16 -26.74
CA PHE A 14 -42.28 -28.54 -27.13
C PHE A 14 -41.50 -29.48 -28.06
N GLU A 15 -41.20 -29.05 -29.28
CA GLU A 15 -40.42 -29.82 -30.27
C GLU A 15 -39.15 -29.05 -30.62
N PHE A 16 -37.98 -29.72 -30.54
CA PHE A 16 -36.70 -29.10 -30.89
C PHE A 16 -35.67 -30.13 -31.35
N ASP A 17 -34.70 -29.69 -32.16
CA ASP A 17 -33.60 -30.53 -32.61
C ASP A 17 -32.39 -30.37 -31.69
N CYS A 18 -31.81 -31.50 -31.28
CA CYS A 18 -30.59 -31.50 -30.48
C CYS A 18 -29.44 -30.86 -31.28
N PRO A 19 -28.80 -29.77 -30.78
CA PRO A 19 -27.77 -29.03 -31.52
C PRO A 19 -26.50 -29.85 -31.79
N GLU A 20 -26.22 -30.87 -30.99
CA GLU A 20 -25.02 -31.71 -31.12
C GLU A 20 -25.20 -32.87 -32.12
N CYS A 21 -26.38 -33.47 -32.21
CA CYS A 21 -26.57 -34.69 -33.01
C CYS A 21 -27.76 -34.67 -33.98
N GLY A 22 -28.50 -33.56 -34.03
CA GLY A 22 -29.67 -33.37 -34.90
C GLY A 22 -30.84 -34.31 -34.61
N ALA A 23 -30.88 -34.89 -33.41
CA ALA A 23 -32.01 -35.73 -33.01
C ALA A 23 -33.22 -34.85 -32.71
N HIS A 24 -34.35 -35.15 -33.35
CA HIS A 24 -35.62 -34.50 -33.07
C HIS A 24 -36.16 -34.97 -31.71
N ILE A 25 -36.44 -34.04 -30.81
CA ILE A 25 -36.91 -34.29 -29.45
C ILE A 25 -38.29 -33.69 -29.32
N VAL A 26 -39.21 -34.47 -28.74
CA VAL A 26 -40.61 -34.12 -28.54
C VAL A 26 -40.92 -34.21 -27.05
N GLY A 27 -41.35 -33.11 -26.44
CA GLY A 27 -41.63 -32.97 -25.01
C GLY A 27 -40.44 -32.44 -24.19
N GLU A 28 -40.63 -32.35 -22.87
CA GLU A 28 -39.60 -31.91 -21.93
C GLU A 28 -38.57 -33.01 -21.68
N ALA A 29 -37.37 -32.85 -22.24
CA ALA A 29 -36.23 -33.72 -21.96
C ALA A 29 -35.07 -32.88 -21.40
N ALA A 30 -34.49 -33.28 -20.27
CA ALA A 30 -33.31 -32.63 -19.69
C ALA A 30 -31.99 -33.11 -20.35
N LYS A 31 -32.04 -34.21 -21.11
CA LYS A 31 -30.90 -34.82 -21.80
C LYS A 31 -31.31 -35.35 -23.15
N CYS A 32 -30.45 -35.25 -24.15
CA CYS A 32 -30.69 -35.85 -25.45
C CYS A 32 -30.69 -37.39 -25.32
N PRO A 33 -31.76 -38.11 -25.72
CA PRO A 33 -31.80 -39.56 -25.66
C PRO A 33 -30.84 -40.25 -26.65
N LYS A 34 -30.36 -39.53 -27.67
CA LYS A 34 -29.46 -40.09 -28.70
C LYS A 34 -27.98 -39.87 -28.38
N CYS A 35 -27.57 -38.70 -27.91
CA CYS A 35 -26.17 -38.36 -27.65
C CYS A 35 -25.83 -38.08 -26.18
N GLY A 36 -26.82 -37.99 -25.30
CA GLY A 36 -26.62 -37.78 -23.86
C GLY A 36 -26.31 -36.35 -23.44
N THR A 37 -26.30 -35.37 -24.36
CA THR A 37 -26.07 -33.95 -24.05
C THR A 37 -27.12 -33.42 -23.09
N GLU A 38 -26.70 -32.81 -21.97
CA GLU A 38 -27.57 -32.11 -21.03
C GLU A 38 -28.06 -30.79 -21.61
N PHE A 39 -29.37 -30.56 -21.56
CA PHE A 39 -29.97 -29.30 -21.96
C PHE A 39 -30.01 -28.38 -20.73
N VAL A 40 -29.25 -27.29 -20.79
CA VAL A 40 -29.33 -26.22 -19.80
C VAL A 40 -30.40 -25.24 -20.28
N ILE A 41 -31.59 -25.31 -19.69
CA ILE A 41 -32.66 -24.34 -19.94
C ILE A 41 -32.36 -23.16 -19.02
N GLU A 42 -31.65 -22.15 -19.53
CA GLU A 42 -31.55 -20.86 -18.84
C GLU A 42 -32.88 -20.12 -19.04
N GLU A 43 -33.61 -19.85 -17.95
CA GLU A 43 -34.78 -18.97 -17.98
C GLU A 43 -34.31 -17.58 -18.42
N VAL A 44 -34.61 -17.21 -19.66
CA VAL A 44 -34.32 -15.88 -20.18
C VAL A 44 -35.34 -14.93 -19.56
N PRO A 45 -34.93 -13.96 -18.71
CA PRO A 45 -35.85 -13.04 -18.09
C PRO A 45 -36.56 -12.22 -19.18
N VAL A 46 -37.89 -12.17 -19.11
CA VAL A 46 -38.74 -11.43 -20.05
C VAL A 46 -39.20 -10.11 -19.44
N ILE A 47 -39.29 -9.09 -20.28
CA ILE A 47 -39.84 -7.76 -19.96
C ILE A 47 -41.02 -7.48 -20.88
N GLU A 48 -42.01 -6.74 -20.40
CA GLU A 48 -43.09 -6.26 -21.25
C GLU A 48 -42.64 -5.02 -22.03
N CYS A 49 -42.86 -5.01 -23.34
CA CYS A 49 -42.57 -3.85 -24.16
C CYS A 49 -43.45 -2.67 -23.72
N PRO A 50 -42.87 -1.54 -23.28
CA PRO A 50 -43.65 -0.38 -22.81
C PRO A 50 -44.46 0.29 -23.93
N SER A 51 -44.20 -0.06 -25.19
CA SER A 51 -44.89 0.52 -26.34
C SER A 51 -46.02 -0.34 -26.93
N CYS A 52 -45.95 -1.67 -26.81
CA CYS A 52 -46.95 -2.56 -27.41
C CYS A 52 -47.42 -3.69 -26.48
N GLY A 53 -46.84 -3.84 -25.29
CA GLY A 53 -47.21 -4.85 -24.30
C GLY A 53 -46.73 -6.28 -24.62
N GLU A 54 -45.96 -6.47 -25.70
CA GLU A 54 -45.41 -7.78 -26.05
C GLU A 54 -44.36 -8.24 -25.02
N SER A 55 -44.35 -9.53 -24.68
CA SER A 55 -43.29 -10.13 -23.86
C SER A 55 -42.02 -10.27 -24.69
N VAL A 56 -40.96 -9.56 -24.32
CA VAL A 56 -39.68 -9.55 -25.03
C VAL A 56 -38.55 -10.01 -24.09
N PRO A 57 -37.54 -10.74 -24.57
CA PRO A 57 -36.35 -11.01 -23.76
C PRO A 57 -35.72 -9.72 -23.22
N ALA A 58 -35.33 -9.69 -21.94
CA ALA A 58 -34.77 -8.51 -21.27
C ALA A 58 -33.48 -7.98 -21.90
N GLU A 59 -32.80 -8.81 -22.69
CA GLU A 59 -31.56 -8.44 -23.36
C GLU A 59 -31.78 -7.91 -24.79
N SER A 60 -33.01 -7.94 -25.31
CA SER A 60 -33.33 -7.39 -26.63
C SER A 60 -33.25 -5.87 -26.65
N SER A 61 -32.54 -5.31 -27.64
CA SER A 61 -32.40 -3.85 -27.81
C SER A 61 -33.66 -3.20 -28.38
N SER A 62 -34.45 -3.93 -29.17
CA SER A 62 -35.71 -3.47 -29.75
C SER A 62 -36.77 -4.56 -29.67
N CYS A 63 -38.04 -4.13 -29.64
CA CYS A 63 -39.16 -5.05 -29.63
C CYS A 63 -39.32 -5.71 -31.01
N PRO A 64 -39.33 -7.06 -31.11
CA PRO A 64 -39.53 -7.76 -32.38
C PRO A 64 -40.93 -7.54 -32.97
N SER A 65 -41.91 -7.20 -32.13
CA SER A 65 -43.31 -7.01 -32.53
C SER A 65 -43.59 -5.58 -33.04
N CYS A 66 -43.08 -4.54 -32.37
CA CYS A 66 -43.35 -3.14 -32.75
C CYS A 66 -42.14 -2.32 -33.24
N GLY A 67 -40.93 -2.88 -33.20
CA GLY A 67 -39.70 -2.25 -33.69
C GLY A 67 -39.16 -1.10 -32.84
N LYS A 68 -39.84 -0.70 -31.75
CA LYS A 68 -39.38 0.38 -30.87
C LYS A 68 -38.27 -0.10 -29.92
N PRO A 69 -37.31 0.78 -29.58
CA PRO A 69 -36.23 0.45 -28.65
C PRO A 69 -36.79 0.15 -27.26
N LEU A 70 -36.25 -0.90 -26.63
CA LEU A 70 -36.62 -1.32 -25.27
C LEU A 70 -35.67 -0.76 -24.21
N VAL A 71 -34.59 -0.13 -24.66
CA VAL A 71 -33.52 0.43 -23.85
C VAL A 71 -33.52 1.94 -24.08
N GLU A 72 -33.45 2.74 -23.03
CA GLU A 72 -33.29 4.18 -23.17
C GLU A 72 -31.92 4.50 -23.80
N GLU A 73 -31.83 5.57 -24.61
CA GLU A 73 -30.59 5.93 -25.31
C GLU A 73 -29.39 6.09 -24.34
N GLY A 74 -29.64 6.55 -23.11
CA GLY A 74 -28.62 6.67 -22.06
C GLY A 74 -28.05 5.32 -21.59
N ASP A 75 -28.84 4.25 -21.57
CA ASP A 75 -28.41 2.93 -21.15
C ASP A 75 -27.55 2.23 -22.21
N GLU A 76 -27.81 2.46 -23.50
CA GLU A 76 -26.94 1.96 -24.58
C GLU A 76 -25.55 2.61 -24.56
N GLU A 77 -25.47 3.91 -24.26
CA GLU A 77 -24.20 4.62 -24.13
C GLU A 77 -23.37 4.04 -22.96
N LEU A 78 -24.02 3.85 -21.81
CA LEU A 78 -23.39 3.27 -20.62
C LEU A 78 -22.91 1.83 -20.85
N ARG A 79 -23.65 1.02 -21.63
CA ARG A 79 -23.24 -0.35 -22.00
C ARG A 79 -21.98 -0.37 -22.84
N LYS A 80 -21.75 0.64 -23.67
CA LYS A 80 -20.53 0.80 -24.47
C LYS A 80 -19.38 1.38 -23.65
N GLU A 81 -19.67 2.31 -22.73
CA GLU A 81 -18.66 2.97 -21.90
C GLU A 81 -18.07 2.02 -20.84
N PHE A 82 -18.90 1.19 -20.20
CA PHE A 82 -18.48 0.36 -19.07
C PHE A 82 -17.29 -0.58 -19.39
N PRO A 83 -17.26 -1.35 -20.50
CA PRO A 83 -16.12 -2.17 -20.84
C PRO A 83 -14.82 -1.38 -21.07
N MET A 84 -14.91 -0.19 -21.67
CA MET A 84 -13.74 0.68 -21.89
C MET A 84 -13.15 1.15 -20.57
N LEU A 85 -14.01 1.59 -19.63
CA LEU A 85 -13.56 1.99 -18.29
C LEU A 85 -12.88 0.84 -17.53
N VAL A 86 -13.45 -0.37 -17.60
CA VAL A 86 -12.85 -1.55 -16.97
C VAL A 86 -11.48 -1.88 -17.60
N ALA A 87 -11.38 -1.75 -18.93
CA ALA A 87 -10.13 -1.95 -19.66
C ALA A 87 -9.04 -0.94 -19.25
N GLU A 88 -9.40 0.28 -18.84
CA GLU A 88 -8.47 1.28 -18.32
C GLU A 88 -8.11 1.08 -16.85
N VAL A 89 -9.07 0.67 -16.01
CA VAL A 89 -8.85 0.50 -14.56
C VAL A 89 -7.95 -0.71 -14.26
N LYS A 90 -8.09 -1.80 -15.03
CA LYS A 90 -7.32 -3.03 -14.80
C LYS A 90 -5.79 -2.81 -14.86
N PRO A 91 -5.22 -2.15 -15.89
CA PRO A 91 -3.80 -1.80 -15.90
C PRO A 91 -3.37 -0.97 -14.69
N LEU A 92 -4.15 0.04 -14.29
CA LEU A 92 -3.81 0.89 -13.14
C LEU A 92 -3.70 0.08 -11.84
N LEU A 93 -4.56 -0.92 -11.65
CA LEU A 93 -4.48 -1.82 -10.49
C LEU A 93 -3.23 -2.71 -10.51
N ILE A 94 -2.83 -3.18 -11.69
CA ILE A 94 -1.61 -3.99 -11.86
C ILE A 94 -0.39 -3.13 -11.53
N ILE A 95 -0.28 -1.94 -12.13
CA ILE A 95 0.80 -0.98 -11.84
C ILE A 95 0.86 -0.67 -10.35
N SER A 96 -0.30 -0.41 -9.72
CA SER A 96 -0.37 -0.15 -8.28
C SER A 96 0.15 -1.32 -7.46
N GLN A 97 -0.16 -2.56 -7.85
CA GLN A 97 0.32 -3.76 -7.15
C GLN A 97 1.84 -3.96 -7.34
N ASP A 98 2.32 -3.86 -8.58
CA ASP A 98 3.72 -4.11 -8.93
C ASP A 98 4.68 -3.10 -8.28
N HIS A 99 4.20 -1.86 -8.08
CA HIS A 99 4.94 -0.79 -7.44
C HIS A 99 4.55 -0.56 -5.97
N GLY A 100 3.66 -1.38 -5.39
CA GLY A 100 3.28 -1.31 -3.98
C GLY A 100 2.50 -0.05 -3.57
N VAL A 101 1.79 0.58 -4.51
CA VAL A 101 0.98 1.78 -4.26
C VAL A 101 -0.37 1.39 -3.63
N GLU A 102 -0.70 2.02 -2.49
CA GLU A 102 -1.94 1.74 -1.78
C GLU A 102 -3.14 2.42 -2.46
N VAL A 103 -4.11 1.60 -2.90
CA VAL A 103 -5.31 2.04 -3.62
C VAL A 103 -6.60 1.57 -2.96
N GLY A 104 -6.65 1.65 -1.62
CA GLY A 104 -7.73 1.09 -0.80
C GLY A 104 -9.12 1.66 -1.14
N GLU A 105 -9.22 2.96 -1.38
CA GLU A 105 -10.48 3.60 -1.79
C GLU A 105 -10.94 3.12 -3.18
N GLY A 106 -10.04 3.12 -4.16
CA GLY A 106 -10.32 2.62 -5.51
C GLY A 106 -10.84 1.18 -5.51
N ARG A 107 -10.23 0.27 -4.74
CA ARG A 107 -10.70 -1.12 -4.60
C ARG A 107 -12.12 -1.20 -4.03
N ARG A 108 -12.43 -0.41 -3.00
CA ARG A 108 -13.78 -0.37 -2.40
C ARG A 108 -14.84 0.13 -3.39
N LEU A 109 -14.49 1.10 -4.23
CA LEU A 109 -15.37 1.61 -5.28
C LEU A 109 -15.63 0.55 -6.36
N ILE A 110 -14.61 -0.22 -6.74
CA ILE A 110 -14.77 -1.36 -7.66
C ILE A 110 -15.70 -2.42 -7.07
N ASP A 111 -15.56 -2.75 -5.79
CA ASP A 111 -16.47 -3.71 -5.12
C ASP A 111 -17.92 -3.20 -5.07
N LYS A 112 -18.14 -1.89 -4.97
CA LYS A 112 -19.47 -1.29 -5.10
C LYS A 112 -19.97 -1.38 -6.54
N ALA A 113 -19.12 -1.11 -7.53
CA ALA A 113 -19.46 -1.22 -8.95
C ALA A 113 -19.90 -2.66 -9.31
N ILE A 114 -19.17 -3.68 -8.83
CA ILE A 114 -19.50 -5.09 -9.05
C ILE A 114 -20.87 -5.43 -8.44
N ARG A 115 -21.18 -4.90 -7.25
CA ARG A 115 -22.49 -5.11 -6.61
C ARG A 115 -23.62 -4.43 -7.39
N ALA A 116 -23.42 -3.21 -7.86
CA ALA A 116 -24.39 -2.50 -8.70
C ALA A 116 -24.64 -3.24 -10.03
N GLY A 117 -23.57 -3.71 -10.69
CA GLY A 117 -23.68 -4.50 -11.91
C GLY A 117 -24.48 -5.80 -11.73
N LYS A 118 -24.29 -6.51 -10.62
CA LYS A 118 -25.10 -7.70 -10.28
C LYS A 118 -26.58 -7.38 -10.08
N GLN A 119 -26.91 -6.15 -9.69
CA GLN A 119 -28.27 -5.65 -9.53
C GLN A 119 -28.85 -5.05 -10.82
N ARG A 120 -28.13 -5.15 -11.95
CA ARG A 120 -28.47 -4.54 -13.24
C ARG A 120 -28.57 -3.00 -13.19
N ASP A 121 -27.97 -2.38 -12.18
CA ASP A 121 -27.85 -0.92 -12.07
C ASP A 121 -26.55 -0.46 -12.74
N LEU A 122 -26.63 -0.26 -14.06
CA LEU A 122 -25.48 0.08 -14.89
C LEU A 122 -25.00 1.52 -14.66
N ALA A 123 -25.91 2.46 -14.42
CA ALA A 123 -25.58 3.85 -14.15
C ALA A 123 -24.69 3.99 -12.91
N THR A 124 -25.08 3.34 -11.80
CA THR A 124 -24.27 3.33 -10.58
C THR A 124 -22.96 2.57 -10.80
N ALA A 125 -22.98 1.44 -11.52
CA ALA A 125 -21.75 0.69 -11.80
C ALA A 125 -20.72 1.52 -12.58
N VAL A 126 -21.13 2.20 -13.65
CA VAL A 126 -20.28 3.09 -14.45
C VAL A 126 -19.74 4.24 -13.60
N GLN A 127 -20.59 4.88 -12.79
CA GLN A 127 -20.17 5.97 -11.92
C GLN A 127 -19.11 5.52 -10.90
N MET A 128 -19.32 4.39 -10.25
CA MET A 128 -18.36 3.82 -9.29
C MET A 128 -17.02 3.46 -9.95
N VAL A 129 -17.02 2.96 -11.20
CA VAL A 129 -15.77 2.67 -11.93
C VAL A 129 -15.05 3.97 -12.32
N LYS A 130 -15.76 5.03 -12.73
CA LYS A 130 -15.17 6.35 -13.01
C LYS A 130 -14.49 6.93 -11.77
N GLU A 131 -15.16 6.89 -10.62
CA GLU A 131 -14.61 7.33 -9.35
C GLU A 131 -13.40 6.48 -8.93
N ALA A 132 -13.49 5.16 -9.10
CA ALA A 132 -12.36 4.26 -8.83
C ALA A 132 -11.14 4.60 -9.70
N ARG A 133 -11.35 4.81 -11.02
CA ARG A 133 -10.29 5.20 -11.95
C ARG A 133 -9.61 6.50 -11.51
N SER A 134 -10.40 7.50 -11.13
CA SER A 134 -9.89 8.79 -10.67
C SER A 134 -9.10 8.66 -9.36
N SER A 135 -9.62 7.91 -8.39
CA SER A 135 -8.99 7.68 -7.08
C SER A 135 -7.66 6.93 -7.23
N ILE A 136 -7.63 5.86 -8.05
CA ILE A 136 -6.41 5.08 -8.31
C ILE A 136 -5.36 5.95 -9.02
N ARG A 137 -5.75 6.72 -10.04
CA ARG A 137 -4.83 7.62 -10.74
C ARG A 137 -4.24 8.66 -9.80
N ALA A 138 -5.06 9.29 -8.96
CA ALA A 138 -4.59 10.27 -7.99
C ALA A 138 -3.59 9.66 -6.99
N ALA A 139 -3.81 8.42 -6.55
CA ALA A 139 -2.87 7.71 -5.67
C ALA A 139 -1.52 7.43 -6.36
N LEU A 140 -1.55 7.01 -7.64
CA LEU A 140 -0.35 6.81 -8.44
C LEU A 140 0.42 8.12 -8.68
N GLU A 141 -0.29 9.21 -8.97
CA GLU A 141 0.31 10.54 -9.14
C GLU A 141 0.96 11.03 -7.85
N ALA A 142 0.29 10.88 -6.71
CA ALA A 142 0.86 11.22 -5.41
C ALA A 142 2.09 10.36 -5.06
N SER A 143 2.07 9.08 -5.44
CA SER A 143 3.26 8.22 -5.30
C SER A 143 4.41 8.72 -6.16
N LEU A 144 4.15 9.13 -7.40
CA LEU A 144 5.17 9.71 -8.29
C LEU A 144 5.74 11.03 -7.75
N ASP A 145 4.92 11.89 -7.15
CA ASP A 145 5.40 13.10 -6.46
C ASP A 145 6.40 12.76 -5.35
N SER A 146 6.04 11.79 -4.49
CA SER A 146 6.93 11.34 -3.41
C SER A 146 8.21 10.71 -3.94
N GLU A 147 8.15 10.01 -5.07
CA GLU A 147 9.32 9.38 -5.70
C GLU A 147 10.24 10.42 -6.33
N GLU A 148 9.69 11.44 -6.97
CA GLU A 148 10.46 12.56 -7.53
C GLU A 148 11.24 13.29 -6.44
N GLU A 149 10.58 13.68 -5.34
CA GLU A 149 11.23 14.29 -4.18
C GLU A 149 12.27 13.34 -3.54
N GLY A 150 11.97 12.05 -3.49
CA GLY A 150 12.88 11.02 -2.98
C GLY A 150 14.17 10.92 -3.78
N LEU A 151 14.07 10.92 -5.12
CA LEU A 151 15.23 10.85 -6.01
C LEU A 151 16.10 12.11 -5.95
N GLU A 152 15.50 13.29 -5.81
CA GLU A 152 16.26 14.53 -5.60
C GLU A 152 17.14 14.43 -4.35
N LYS A 153 16.54 14.02 -3.23
CA LYS A 153 17.27 13.81 -1.96
C LYS A 153 18.35 12.74 -2.11
N LEU A 154 18.05 11.64 -2.80
CA LEU A 154 19.04 10.58 -3.04
C LEU A 154 20.21 11.08 -3.92
N GLY A 155 19.95 11.91 -4.92
CA GLY A 155 20.99 12.55 -5.71
C GLY A 155 21.92 13.41 -4.86
N GLU A 156 21.38 14.19 -3.92
CA GLU A 156 22.20 14.92 -2.95
C GLU A 156 23.03 14.01 -2.06
N VAL A 157 22.45 12.90 -1.58
CA VAL A 157 23.16 11.92 -0.74
C VAL A 157 24.32 11.28 -1.50
N VAL A 158 24.11 10.89 -2.76
CA VAL A 158 25.18 10.34 -3.62
C VAL A 158 26.28 11.38 -3.85
N ALA A 159 25.93 12.64 -4.08
CA ALA A 159 26.92 13.70 -4.22
C ALA A 159 27.73 13.90 -2.92
N ARG A 160 27.07 13.88 -1.76
CA ARG A 160 27.73 13.97 -0.44
C ARG A 160 28.60 12.75 -0.14
N SER A 161 28.27 11.58 -0.68
CA SER A 161 29.12 10.39 -0.60
C SER A 161 30.33 10.44 -1.53
N GLY A 162 30.59 11.58 -2.19
CA GLY A 162 31.70 11.76 -3.12
C GLY A 162 31.58 10.93 -4.40
N SER A 163 30.41 10.34 -4.64
CA SER A 163 30.12 9.53 -5.84
C SER A 163 29.39 10.39 -6.87
N ASP A 164 29.47 10.00 -8.14
CA ASP A 164 28.80 10.72 -9.22
C ASP A 164 27.28 10.48 -9.17
N PRO A 165 26.44 11.53 -9.00
CA PRO A 165 24.99 11.38 -8.97
C PRO A 165 24.36 11.27 -10.36
N ALA A 166 25.14 11.29 -11.45
CA ALA A 166 24.61 11.30 -12.83
C ALA A 166 23.54 10.24 -13.10
N GLU A 167 23.77 8.96 -12.74
CA GLU A 167 22.76 7.89 -12.95
C GLU A 167 21.42 8.16 -12.23
N VAL A 168 21.47 8.79 -11.05
CA VAL A 168 20.25 9.13 -10.28
C VAL A 168 19.54 10.33 -10.91
N LEU A 169 20.30 11.33 -11.35
CA LEU A 169 19.76 12.53 -12.01
C LEU A 169 19.17 12.21 -13.39
N ASP A 170 19.79 11.30 -14.15
CA ASP A 170 19.26 10.80 -15.42
C ASP A 170 17.94 10.05 -15.20
N ALA A 171 17.87 9.17 -14.19
CA ALA A 171 16.62 8.48 -13.83
C ALA A 171 15.51 9.44 -13.38
N LEU A 172 15.85 10.52 -12.68
CA LEU A 172 14.92 11.58 -12.31
C LEU A 172 14.42 12.36 -13.55
N ALA A 173 15.30 12.64 -14.51
CA ALA A 173 14.91 13.27 -15.77
C ALA A 173 13.98 12.37 -16.59
N ASP A 174 14.27 11.07 -16.66
CA ASP A 174 13.42 10.07 -17.31
C ASP A 174 12.04 10.00 -16.66
N LEU A 175 11.99 9.92 -15.32
CA LEU A 175 10.73 9.95 -14.55
C LEU A 175 9.89 11.17 -14.93
N ARG A 176 10.48 12.36 -14.92
CA ARG A 176 9.81 13.62 -15.28
C ARG A 176 9.32 13.65 -16.71
N SER A 177 10.05 13.02 -17.64
CA SER A 177 9.62 12.92 -19.04
C SER A 177 8.42 11.98 -19.18
N LEU A 178 8.56 10.75 -18.68
CA LEU A 178 7.53 9.71 -18.76
C LEU A 178 6.23 10.14 -18.08
N ARG A 179 6.33 10.84 -16.95
CA ARG A 179 5.18 11.42 -16.26
C ARG A 179 4.46 12.47 -17.10
N ARG A 180 5.19 13.35 -17.81
CA ARG A 180 4.60 14.33 -18.73
C ARG A 180 3.90 13.68 -19.92
N ASP A 181 4.42 12.54 -20.38
CA ASP A 181 3.85 11.76 -21.47
C ASP A 181 2.66 10.89 -21.02
N GLY A 182 2.37 10.83 -19.72
CA GLY A 182 1.28 10.04 -19.14
C GLY A 182 1.61 8.56 -18.92
N ASP A 183 2.86 8.16 -19.14
CA ASP A 183 3.35 6.79 -18.89
C ASP A 183 3.73 6.61 -17.41
N MET A 184 2.71 6.32 -16.59
CA MET A 184 2.86 6.15 -15.14
C MET A 184 3.73 4.94 -14.77
N GLU A 185 3.60 3.84 -15.53
CA GLU A 185 4.39 2.61 -15.30
C GLU A 185 5.86 2.86 -15.61
N GLY A 186 6.14 3.48 -16.75
CA GLY A 186 7.49 3.89 -17.12
C GLY A 186 8.10 4.83 -16.07
N ALA A 187 7.34 5.82 -15.60
CA ALA A 187 7.81 6.78 -14.60
C ALA A 187 8.15 6.10 -13.25
N LEU A 188 7.29 5.21 -12.74
CA LEU A 188 7.58 4.44 -11.51
C LEU A 188 8.77 3.47 -11.72
N GLY A 189 8.91 2.91 -12.92
CA GLY A 189 10.06 2.11 -13.32
C GLY A 189 11.37 2.91 -13.32
N ALA A 190 11.37 4.13 -13.83
CA ALA A 190 12.51 5.05 -13.78
C ALA A 190 12.86 5.40 -12.33
N ALA A 191 11.87 5.64 -11.47
CA ALA A 191 12.08 5.85 -10.05
C ALA A 191 12.82 4.68 -9.39
N ALA A 192 12.34 3.45 -9.64
CA ALA A 192 12.97 2.25 -9.10
C ALA A 192 14.41 2.06 -9.58
N LYS A 193 14.73 2.43 -10.83
CA LYS A 193 16.11 2.42 -11.34
C LYS A 193 16.99 3.44 -10.63
N GLY A 194 16.52 4.68 -10.47
CA GLY A 194 17.23 5.74 -9.76
C GLY A 194 17.52 5.37 -8.31
N ARG A 195 16.55 4.79 -7.59
CA ARG A 195 16.77 4.29 -6.22
C ARG A 195 17.86 3.22 -6.14
N LYS A 196 17.85 2.24 -7.07
CA LYS A 196 18.89 1.20 -7.14
C LYS A 196 20.26 1.77 -7.47
N ALA A 197 20.34 2.80 -8.33
CA ALA A 197 21.59 3.48 -8.63
C ALA A 197 22.15 4.19 -7.38
N ALA A 198 21.29 4.91 -6.66
CA ALA A 198 21.66 5.55 -5.40
C ALA A 198 22.18 4.53 -4.37
N GLU A 199 21.46 3.43 -4.15
CA GLU A 199 21.87 2.38 -3.21
C GLU A 199 23.26 1.80 -3.53
N ARG A 200 23.55 1.55 -4.81
CA ARG A 200 24.87 1.06 -5.24
C ARG A 200 25.99 2.07 -4.97
N SER A 201 25.72 3.36 -5.19
CA SER A 201 26.74 4.41 -5.12
C SER A 201 26.94 4.95 -3.71
N SER A 202 25.89 5.05 -2.90
CA SER A 202 25.93 5.66 -1.57
C SER A 202 25.65 4.70 -0.41
N GLY A 203 25.36 3.42 -0.65
CA GLY A 203 25.02 2.47 0.43
C GLY A 203 26.06 2.40 1.53
N LYS A 204 27.35 2.32 1.18
CA LYS A 204 28.46 2.32 2.15
C LYS A 204 28.56 3.63 2.94
N TYR A 205 28.27 4.76 2.29
CA TYR A 205 28.24 6.06 2.96
C TYR A 205 27.09 6.14 3.96
N ILE A 206 25.90 5.67 3.59
CA ILE A 206 24.73 5.65 4.48
C ILE A 206 25.02 4.81 5.72
N GLU A 207 25.49 3.57 5.55
CA GLU A 207 25.84 2.69 6.67
C GLU A 207 26.93 3.30 7.57
N ALA A 208 27.97 3.91 6.97
CA ALA A 208 29.04 4.56 7.71
C ALA A 208 28.54 5.77 8.51
N ASN A 209 27.68 6.59 7.89
CA ASN A 209 27.08 7.76 8.51
C ASN A 209 26.15 7.37 9.66
N GLU A 210 25.33 6.33 9.50
CA GLU A 210 24.50 5.79 10.58
C GLU A 210 25.34 5.34 11.79
N MET A 211 26.48 4.68 11.55
CA MET A 211 27.40 4.26 12.61
C MET A 211 28.06 5.45 13.30
N TYR A 212 28.49 6.45 12.52
CA TYR A 212 29.08 7.69 13.04
C TYR A 212 28.09 8.45 13.92
N GLU A 213 26.87 8.67 13.43
CA GLU A 213 25.78 9.32 14.14
C GLU A 213 25.40 8.57 15.42
N ALA A 214 25.36 7.23 15.37
CA ALA A 214 25.11 6.40 16.54
C ALA A 214 26.23 6.54 17.60
N LEU A 215 27.50 6.61 17.18
CA LEU A 215 28.61 6.88 18.10
C LEU A 215 28.51 8.29 18.68
N SER A 216 28.22 9.30 17.86
CA SER A 216 28.08 10.70 18.28
C SER A 216 27.03 10.84 19.39
N ARG A 217 25.81 10.32 19.15
CA ARG A 217 24.74 10.30 20.14
C ARG A 217 25.17 9.58 21.42
N LEU A 218 25.79 8.40 21.31
CA LEU A 218 26.23 7.67 22.50
C LEU A 218 27.27 8.45 23.32
N ILE A 219 28.18 9.18 22.67
CA ILE A 219 29.14 10.05 23.34
C ILE A 219 28.42 11.15 24.11
N GLU A 220 27.42 11.80 23.52
CA GLU A 220 26.62 12.84 24.18
C GLU A 220 25.92 12.29 25.42
N VAL A 221 25.31 11.11 25.32
CA VAL A 221 24.67 10.42 26.46
C VAL A 221 25.69 10.15 27.54
N CYS A 222 26.82 9.53 27.20
CA CYS A 222 27.89 9.22 28.14
C CYS A 222 28.46 10.47 28.83
N ASP A 223 28.56 11.61 28.12
CA ASP A 223 29.05 12.87 28.68
C ASP A 223 28.12 13.41 29.78
N HIS A 224 26.81 13.33 29.59
CA HIS A 224 25.82 13.72 30.61
C HIS A 224 25.90 12.90 31.90
N PHE A 225 26.42 11.67 31.81
CA PHE A 225 26.66 10.79 32.95
C PHE A 225 28.12 10.79 33.42
N TYR A 226 28.96 11.70 32.90
CA TYR A 226 30.37 11.86 33.26
C TYR A 226 31.20 10.58 33.07
N LEU A 227 30.87 9.76 32.07
CA LEU A 227 31.63 8.56 31.73
C LEU A 227 32.90 8.93 30.95
N ASP A 228 33.94 8.07 31.00
CA ASP A 228 35.18 8.32 30.25
C ASP A 228 34.95 8.10 28.75
N ILE A 229 34.83 9.20 28.03
CA ILE A 229 34.58 9.26 26.58
C ILE A 229 35.83 9.68 25.78
N ARG A 230 37.02 9.76 26.39
CA ARG A 230 38.22 10.31 25.71
C ARG A 230 38.60 9.52 24.46
N GLU A 231 38.64 8.19 24.59
CA GLU A 231 38.95 7.28 23.48
C GLU A 231 37.85 7.31 22.41
N ALA A 232 36.58 7.30 22.83
CA ALA A 232 35.44 7.38 21.92
C ALA A 232 35.41 8.70 21.13
N ARG A 233 35.68 9.85 21.78
CA ARG A 233 35.82 11.15 21.11
C ARG A 233 37.01 11.19 20.14
N ARG A 234 38.12 10.49 20.45
CA ARG A 234 39.24 10.35 19.51
C ARG A 234 38.81 9.57 18.27
N MET A 235 38.13 8.44 18.47
CA MET A 235 37.61 7.62 17.37
C MET A 235 36.55 8.36 16.55
N LEU A 236 35.67 9.13 17.17
CA LEU A 236 34.69 9.95 16.44
C LEU A 236 35.38 10.97 15.52
N ARG A 237 36.44 11.65 16.00
CA ARG A 237 37.24 12.55 15.15
C ARG A 237 37.94 11.82 14.01
N GLU A 238 38.58 10.68 14.30
CA GLU A 238 39.23 9.84 13.27
C GLU A 238 38.23 9.35 12.23
N ALA A 239 37.01 8.98 12.64
CA ALA A 239 35.93 8.63 11.74
C ALA A 239 35.47 9.82 10.88
N ASN A 240 35.38 11.02 11.47
CA ASN A 240 35.06 12.25 10.73
C ASN A 240 36.13 12.56 9.68
N ASP A 241 37.41 12.51 10.05
CA ASP A 241 38.53 12.78 9.15
C ASP A 241 38.56 11.77 7.99
N ALA A 242 38.23 10.50 8.24
CA ALA A 242 38.08 9.49 7.21
C ALA A 242 36.88 9.79 6.28
N GLY A 243 35.76 10.23 6.84
CA GLY A 243 34.60 10.67 6.09
C GLY A 243 34.89 11.88 5.19
N ASP A 244 35.58 12.89 5.71
CA ASP A 244 35.98 14.08 4.95
C ASP A 244 36.91 13.74 3.76
N GLN A 245 37.61 12.61 3.83
CA GLN A 245 38.46 12.07 2.76
C GLN A 245 37.74 11.10 1.82
N GLY A 246 36.46 10.79 2.07
CA GLY A 246 35.68 9.84 1.30
C GLY A 246 35.95 8.36 1.63
N ASP A 247 36.70 8.06 2.70
CA ASP A 247 36.93 6.70 3.17
C ASP A 247 35.81 6.25 4.13
N TRP A 248 34.63 6.02 3.55
CA TRP A 248 33.42 5.60 4.28
C TRP A 248 33.61 4.26 4.99
N GLY A 249 34.42 3.37 4.41
CA GLY A 249 34.73 2.07 5.01
C GLY A 249 35.46 2.26 6.34
N MET A 250 36.53 3.06 6.34
CA MET A 250 37.27 3.40 7.54
C MET A 250 36.40 4.18 8.54
N MET A 251 35.64 5.18 8.08
CA MET A 251 34.70 5.94 8.92
C MET A 251 33.75 5.01 9.69
N GLY A 252 33.08 4.08 8.99
CA GLY A 252 32.15 3.13 9.61
C GLY A 252 32.83 2.15 10.57
N ILE A 253 34.04 1.65 10.23
CA ILE A 253 34.81 0.74 11.09
C ILE A 253 35.23 1.44 12.39
N VAL A 254 35.77 2.65 12.30
CA VAL A 254 36.23 3.42 13.46
C VAL A 254 35.05 3.81 14.35
N ALA A 255 33.95 4.28 13.75
CA ALA A 255 32.74 4.63 14.49
C ALA A 255 32.16 3.43 15.26
N ARG A 256 32.06 2.27 14.60
CA ARG A 256 31.61 1.02 15.25
C ARG A 256 32.51 0.64 16.43
N LYS A 257 33.83 0.69 16.23
CA LYS A 257 34.81 0.36 17.28
C LYS A 257 34.69 1.30 18.49
N GLY A 258 34.51 2.60 18.26
CA GLY A 258 34.30 3.58 19.33
C GLY A 258 33.02 3.27 20.13
N ARG A 259 31.96 2.86 19.43
CA ARG A 259 30.69 2.49 20.07
C ARG A 259 30.83 1.23 20.90
N GLU A 260 31.46 0.19 20.37
CA GLU A 260 31.73 -1.06 21.08
C GLU A 260 32.55 -0.84 22.36
N GLN A 261 33.54 0.06 22.32
CA GLN A 261 34.33 0.41 23.49
C GLN A 261 33.50 1.06 24.59
N LEU A 262 32.64 2.03 24.26
CA LEU A 262 31.73 2.62 25.25
C LEU A 262 30.81 1.56 25.83
N MET A 263 30.21 0.73 24.97
CA MET A 263 29.24 -0.30 25.35
C MET A 263 29.75 -1.30 26.40
N GLN A 264 31.07 -1.50 26.54
CA GLN A 264 31.64 -2.39 27.56
C GLN A 264 31.39 -1.89 29.00
N GLY A 265 31.49 -0.58 29.24
CA GLY A 265 31.30 0.02 30.58
C GLY A 265 29.87 0.46 30.88
N LEU A 266 29.04 0.58 29.84
CA LEU A 266 27.68 1.10 29.94
C LEU A 266 26.75 0.33 30.90
N PRO A 267 26.73 -1.02 30.93
CA PRO A 267 25.78 -1.75 31.77
C PRO A 267 25.93 -1.44 33.27
N GLU A 268 27.17 -1.27 33.75
CA GLU A 268 27.41 -0.94 35.15
C GLU A 268 27.01 0.50 35.47
N ALA A 269 27.38 1.45 34.60
CA ALA A 269 26.98 2.85 34.70
C ALA A 269 25.46 3.00 34.72
N ALA A 270 24.75 2.38 33.78
CA ALA A 270 23.29 2.42 33.71
C ALA A 270 22.63 1.85 34.96
N ARG A 271 23.12 0.73 35.51
CA ARG A 271 22.60 0.18 36.79
C ARG A 271 22.81 1.15 37.95
N SER A 272 23.95 1.82 38.00
CA SER A 272 24.26 2.81 39.04
C SER A 272 23.31 4.01 38.94
N GLU A 273 23.12 4.56 37.75
CA GLU A 273 22.23 5.71 37.50
C GLU A 273 20.75 5.35 37.72
N MET A 274 20.31 4.16 37.33
CA MET A 274 18.96 3.68 37.65
C MET A 274 18.70 3.63 39.16
N ARG A 275 19.69 3.24 39.98
CA ARG A 275 19.54 3.24 41.45
C ARG A 275 19.41 4.67 41.98
N LYS A 276 20.18 5.62 41.44
CA LYS A 276 20.08 7.05 41.81
C LYS A 276 18.71 7.62 41.43
N ALA A 277 18.26 7.38 40.20
CA ALA A 277 16.95 7.81 39.72
C ALA A 277 15.81 7.23 40.57
N LYS A 278 15.91 5.96 40.98
CA LYS A 278 14.93 5.35 41.91
C LYS A 278 14.88 6.07 43.26
N ASN A 279 16.02 6.45 43.82
CA ASN A 279 16.04 7.19 45.09
C ASN A 279 15.43 8.59 44.92
N GLN A 280 15.82 9.31 43.87
CA GLN A 280 15.25 10.64 43.55
C GLN A 280 13.73 10.59 43.34
N LEU A 281 13.22 9.52 42.72
CA LEU A 281 11.80 9.28 42.55
C LEU A 281 11.06 9.11 43.89
N LEU A 282 11.69 8.41 44.85
CA LEU A 282 11.12 8.22 46.19
C LEU A 282 11.10 9.55 46.96
N ASP A 283 12.15 10.35 46.84
CA ASP A 283 12.23 11.68 47.46
C ASP A 283 11.15 12.61 46.87
N ALA A 284 11.04 12.70 45.54
CA ALA A 284 9.99 13.48 44.88
C ALA A 284 8.57 13.05 45.31
N LYS A 285 8.34 11.74 45.47
CA LYS A 285 7.07 11.21 45.97
C LYS A 285 6.82 11.59 47.43
N ALA A 286 7.86 11.61 48.27
CA ALA A 286 7.75 12.05 49.66
C ALA A 286 7.44 13.56 49.77
N ASP A 287 7.99 14.35 48.84
CA ASP A 287 7.72 15.79 48.71
C ASP A 287 6.34 16.12 48.12
N GLY A 288 5.52 15.10 47.79
CA GLY A 288 4.16 15.27 47.27
C GLY A 288 4.07 15.67 45.80
N LYS A 289 5.16 15.54 45.04
CA LYS A 289 5.21 15.82 43.60
C LYS A 289 4.45 14.75 42.79
N ASP A 290 3.91 15.14 41.63
CA ASP A 290 3.36 14.15 40.68
C ASP A 290 4.51 13.42 39.98
N VAL A 291 4.62 12.12 40.25
CA VAL A 291 5.69 11.26 39.76
C VAL A 291 5.23 10.28 38.68
N ARG A 292 4.01 10.40 38.15
CA ARG A 292 3.44 9.40 37.24
C ARG A 292 4.29 9.21 35.98
N THR A 293 4.71 10.30 35.34
CA THR A 293 5.55 10.27 34.13
C THR A 293 6.91 9.67 34.45
N MET A 294 7.53 10.10 35.55
CA MET A 294 8.84 9.62 36.01
C MET A 294 8.84 8.11 36.32
N VAL A 295 7.77 7.58 36.92
CA VAL A 295 7.58 6.13 37.15
C VAL A 295 7.56 5.37 35.82
N LYS A 296 6.86 5.90 34.80
CA LYS A 296 6.79 5.29 33.48
C LYS A 296 8.17 5.25 32.82
N ILE A 297 8.87 6.38 32.79
CA ILE A 297 10.23 6.49 32.22
C ILE A 297 11.18 5.49 32.90
N LEU A 298 11.19 5.44 34.24
CA LEU A 298 12.07 4.52 34.97
C LEU A 298 11.74 3.04 34.73
N LYS A 299 10.44 2.72 34.53
CA LYS A 299 10.01 1.37 34.15
C LYS A 299 10.50 1.01 32.75
N ASP A 300 10.37 1.92 31.79
CA ASP A 300 10.81 1.72 30.41
C ASP A 300 12.34 1.56 30.35
N ALA A 301 13.09 2.34 31.14
CA ALA A 301 14.54 2.18 31.31
C ALA A 301 14.91 0.79 31.86
N GLY A 302 14.14 0.27 32.81
CA GLY A 302 14.31 -1.10 33.31
C GLY A 302 14.05 -2.17 32.26
N VAL A 303 13.06 -1.96 31.39
CA VAL A 303 12.79 -2.86 30.25
C VAL A 303 13.95 -2.83 29.25
N ALA A 304 14.50 -1.65 28.94
CA ALA A 304 15.67 -1.50 28.07
C ALA A 304 16.89 -2.25 28.63
N MET A 305 17.17 -2.10 29.93
CA MET A 305 18.24 -2.85 30.60
C MET A 305 18.05 -4.37 30.52
N ASN A 306 16.82 -4.87 30.70
CA ASN A 306 16.54 -6.30 30.60
C ASN A 306 16.69 -6.85 29.17
N ARG A 307 16.54 -5.99 28.16
CA ARG A 307 16.80 -6.33 26.75
C ARG A 307 18.27 -6.21 26.35
N GLY A 308 19.16 -5.91 27.30
CA GLY A 308 20.59 -5.74 27.02
C GLY A 308 20.92 -4.44 26.29
N LYS A 309 20.08 -3.41 26.43
CA LYS A 309 20.22 -2.10 25.79
C LYS A 309 20.50 -1.00 26.84
N PRO A 310 21.74 -0.93 27.36
CA PRO A 310 22.09 0.04 28.38
C PRO A 310 22.21 1.48 27.86
N ASP A 311 22.44 1.65 26.57
CA ASP A 311 22.42 2.94 25.85
C ASP A 311 21.01 3.54 25.89
N GLU A 312 20.00 2.80 25.43
CA GLU A 312 18.59 3.23 25.50
C GLU A 312 18.13 3.50 26.95
N ALA A 313 18.65 2.74 27.92
CA ALA A 313 18.34 2.97 29.32
C ALA A 313 18.92 4.29 29.85
N LEU A 314 20.14 4.67 29.42
CA LEU A 314 20.75 5.94 29.81
C LEU A 314 20.03 7.12 29.14
N ASP A 315 19.61 6.99 27.88
CA ASP A 315 18.76 7.99 27.21
C ASP A 315 17.49 8.28 28.00
N LEU A 316 16.74 7.23 28.35
CA LEU A 316 15.53 7.37 29.17
C LEU A 316 15.82 7.99 30.55
N LEU A 317 17.01 7.79 31.10
CA LEU A 317 17.42 8.43 32.34
C LEU A 317 17.77 9.92 32.17
N LEU A 318 18.11 10.38 30.96
CA LEU A 318 18.18 11.81 30.66
C LEU A 318 16.79 12.43 30.67
N ASP A 319 15.83 11.81 30.00
CA ASP A 319 14.42 12.25 30.02
C ASP A 319 13.89 12.29 31.46
N PHE A 320 14.24 11.30 32.29
CA PHE A 320 13.90 11.29 33.71
C PHE A 320 14.49 12.50 34.47
N LYS A 321 15.75 12.86 34.20
CA LYS A 321 16.42 14.01 34.82
C LYS A 321 15.81 15.34 34.38
N GLU A 322 15.36 15.43 33.13
CA GLU A 322 14.64 16.61 32.63
C GLU A 322 13.26 16.73 33.28
N GLU A 323 12.50 15.64 33.34
CA GLU A 323 11.20 15.61 33.99
C GLU A 323 11.32 15.97 35.49
N LEU A 324 12.33 15.45 36.19
CA LEU A 324 12.59 15.78 37.60
C LEU A 324 12.84 17.28 37.83
N LYS A 325 13.36 18.02 36.85
CA LYS A 325 13.55 19.48 36.95
C LYS A 325 12.24 20.25 36.76
N ASN A 326 11.26 19.65 36.09
CA ASN A 326 10.00 20.28 35.72
C ASN A 326 8.89 20.10 36.78
N VAL A 327 9.13 19.30 37.83
CA VAL A 327 8.19 19.03 38.93
C VAL A 327 8.77 19.51 40.25
#